data_AF-A0AAW5MEK5-F1
#
_entry.id   AF-A0AAW5MEK5-F1
#
_cell.length_a   1.000
_cell.length_b   1.000
_cell.length_c   1.000
_cell.angle_alpha   90.00
_cell.angle_beta   90.00
_cell.angle_gamma   90.00
#
_symmetry.space_group_name_H-M   'P 1'
#
loop_
_entity.id
_entity.type
_entity.pdbx_description
1 polymer ?
#
loop_
_entity_poly.entity_id
_entity_poly.type
_entity_poly.pdbx_seq_one_letter_code
_entity_poly.pdbx_strand_id
1 'polypeptide(L)'
;MKWKVAVWSGLAVTLLLGCSSRQEVAHERAPIAIPLEHLSSYWVQEKQWSWLGNDEPALPAKPVKGYVEVRYQIDASGTPVKPEVVAAEPPGELEQSALATLSRIRYSPAEGNPDAIPVEVTNRFEIEIN
;
A
#
# COMPACT_ATOMS: atom_id res chain seq x y z
N MET A 1 37.86 3.97 -60.14
CA MET A 1 37.13 2.82 -59.58
C MET A 1 36.29 3.33 -58.42
N LYS A 2 34.97 3.15 -58.50
CA LYS A 2 33.99 3.61 -57.49
C LYS A 2 33.56 2.38 -56.72
N TRP A 3 33.63 2.35 -55.38
CA TRP A 3 32.66 1.61 -54.57
C TRP A 3 32.44 2.32 -53.23
N LYS A 4 31.16 2.60 -52.98
CA LYS A 4 30.61 3.33 -51.84
C LYS A 4 30.43 2.32 -50.71
N VAL A 5 31.00 2.59 -49.53
CA VAL A 5 30.69 1.80 -48.34
C VAL A 5 29.31 2.20 -47.83
N ALA A 6 28.42 1.22 -47.76
CA ALA A 6 27.05 1.38 -47.30
C ALA A 6 27.04 1.52 -45.78
N VAL A 7 26.41 2.60 -45.29
CA VAL A 7 26.05 2.79 -43.88
C VAL A 7 24.94 1.79 -43.56
N TRP A 8 25.22 0.85 -42.67
CA TRP A 8 24.21 -0.02 -42.09
C TRP A 8 23.76 0.57 -40.75
N SER A 9 22.65 1.30 -40.78
CA SER A 9 21.92 1.73 -39.58
C SER A 9 21.30 0.49 -38.91
N GLY A 10 21.96 -0.02 -37.87
CA GLY A 10 21.38 -1.01 -36.96
C GLY A 10 20.50 -0.31 -35.94
N LEU A 11 19.20 -0.22 -36.21
CA LEU A 11 18.20 0.24 -35.25
C LEU A 11 17.78 -0.95 -34.37
N ALA A 12 18.45 -1.13 -33.23
CA ALA A 12 18.04 -2.10 -32.22
C ALA A 12 16.96 -1.49 -31.31
N VAL A 13 15.68 -1.65 -31.68
CA VAL A 13 14.55 -1.39 -30.78
C VAL A 13 14.31 -2.67 -29.98
N THR A 14 14.92 -2.77 -28.81
CA THR A 14 14.70 -3.88 -27.88
C THR A 14 13.40 -3.67 -27.09
N LEU A 15 12.54 -4.67 -27.20
CA LEU A 15 11.23 -4.88 -26.57
C LEU A 15 11.18 -4.51 -25.08
N LEU A 16 10.31 -3.55 -24.72
CA LEU A 16 9.89 -3.24 -23.33
C LEU A 16 8.40 -3.55 -23.11
N LEU A 17 7.88 -4.67 -23.63
CA LEU A 17 6.47 -5.05 -23.50
C LEU A 17 6.18 -6.06 -22.37
N GLY A 18 7.11 -6.28 -21.43
CA GLY A 18 7.04 -7.39 -20.47
C GLY A 18 6.31 -7.16 -19.15
N CYS A 19 5.96 -5.92 -18.74
CA CYS A 19 5.57 -5.67 -17.34
C CYS A 19 4.07 -5.51 -17.06
N SER A 20 3.19 -5.38 -18.07
CA SER A 20 1.79 -4.98 -17.79
C SER A 20 0.80 -6.14 -17.56
N SER A 21 1.10 -7.35 -18.06
CA SER A 21 0.12 -8.46 -18.05
C SER A 21 -0.11 -9.07 -16.67
N ARG A 22 0.85 -8.99 -15.75
CA ARG A 22 0.74 -9.62 -14.42
C ARG A 22 -0.13 -8.82 -13.45
N GLN A 23 -0.15 -7.49 -13.59
CA GLN A 23 -0.93 -6.60 -12.73
C GLN A 23 -2.43 -6.73 -12.98
N GLU A 24 -2.84 -6.89 -14.24
CA GLU A 24 -4.26 -7.00 -14.63
C GLU A 24 -4.95 -8.21 -13.98
N VAL A 25 -4.27 -9.36 -13.93
CA VAL A 25 -4.79 -10.59 -13.30
C VAL A 25 -4.92 -10.44 -11.77
N ALA A 26 -4.06 -9.64 -11.14
CA ALA A 26 -4.11 -9.42 -9.69
C ALA A 26 -5.28 -8.51 -9.27
N HIS A 27 -5.68 -7.57 -10.13
CA HIS A 27 -6.76 -6.61 -9.85
C HIS A 27 -8.15 -7.27 -9.80
N GLU A 28 -8.35 -8.39 -10.51
CA GLU A 28 -9.63 -9.11 -10.55
C GLU A 28 -9.79 -10.15 -9.42
N ARG A 29 -8.74 -10.41 -8.63
CA ARG A 29 -8.79 -11.42 -7.57
C ARG A 29 -9.50 -10.88 -6.32
N ALA A 30 -10.33 -11.73 -5.72
CA ALA A 30 -10.94 -11.44 -4.43
C ALA A 30 -9.87 -11.40 -3.32
N PRO A 31 -9.95 -10.45 -2.37
CA PRO A 31 -9.04 -10.41 -1.24
C PRO A 31 -9.15 -11.64 -0.36
N ILE A 32 -8.00 -12.15 0.11
CA ILE A 32 -7.93 -13.23 1.09
C ILE A 32 -7.81 -12.65 2.51
N ALA A 33 -8.68 -13.07 3.42
CA ALA A 33 -8.57 -12.68 4.82
C ALA A 33 -7.39 -13.42 5.47
N ILE A 34 -6.46 -12.68 6.08
CA ILE A 34 -5.30 -13.25 6.77
C ILE A 34 -5.15 -12.64 8.17
N PRO A 35 -4.58 -13.38 9.13
CA PRO A 35 -4.16 -12.81 10.41
C PRO A 35 -3.07 -11.74 10.20
N LEU A 36 -3.07 -10.72 11.06
CA LEU A 36 -2.11 -9.61 10.96
C LEU A 36 -0.66 -10.10 11.07
N GLU A 37 -0.39 -11.12 11.88
CA GLU A 37 0.94 -11.73 12.01
C GLU A 37 1.50 -12.29 10.70
N HIS A 38 0.63 -12.63 9.74
CA HIS A 38 1.02 -13.16 8.44
C HIS A 38 1.14 -12.07 7.37
N LEU A 39 0.77 -10.82 7.68
CA LEU A 39 0.78 -9.72 6.70
C LEU A 39 2.13 -9.57 6.02
N SER A 40 3.24 -9.65 6.78
CA SER A 40 4.60 -9.52 6.25
C SER A 40 5.00 -10.59 5.25
N SER A 41 4.31 -11.74 5.22
CA SER A 41 4.51 -12.78 4.20
C SER A 41 3.91 -12.41 2.85
N TYR A 42 2.96 -11.46 2.83
CA TYR A 42 2.25 -11.01 1.64
C TYR A 42 2.60 -9.58 1.22
N TRP A 43 2.75 -8.69 2.19
CA TRP A 43 2.91 -7.25 1.97
C TRP A 43 3.86 -6.69 3.01
N VAL A 44 4.85 -5.92 2.54
CA VAL A 44 5.81 -5.22 3.40
C VAL A 44 5.46 -3.74 3.36
N GLN A 45 5.25 -3.15 4.54
CA GLN A 45 4.99 -1.72 4.64
C GLN A 45 6.22 -0.94 4.15
N GLU A 46 6.00 -0.03 3.21
CA GLU A 46 7.05 0.86 2.74
C GLU A 46 7.45 1.81 3.86
N LYS A 47 8.76 2.04 3.99
CA LYS A 47 9.24 3.07 4.91
C LYS A 47 8.68 4.40 4.44
N GLN A 48 7.83 5.03 5.25
CA GLN A 48 7.43 6.41 5.03
C GLN A 48 8.70 7.25 4.97
N TRP A 49 9.02 7.75 3.78
CA TRP A 49 10.03 8.78 3.64
C TRP A 49 9.39 10.13 3.97
N SER A 50 10.07 10.93 4.79
CA SER A 50 9.53 12.07 5.54
C SER A 50 9.59 13.41 4.78
N TRP A 51 9.32 13.41 3.47
CA TRP A 51 9.69 14.54 2.59
C TRP A 51 8.52 15.42 2.15
N LEU A 52 7.25 15.02 2.31
CA LEU A 52 6.09 15.85 1.94
C LEU A 52 4.88 15.62 2.85
N GLY A 53 4.39 16.70 3.48
CA GLY A 53 3.02 16.81 3.97
C GLY A 53 2.87 17.00 5.48
N ASN A 54 2.80 18.26 5.92
CA ASN A 54 2.26 18.65 7.23
C ASN A 54 0.73 18.49 7.25
N ASP A 55 0.22 17.32 6.86
CA ASP A 55 -1.17 16.98 7.15
C ASP A 55 -1.18 16.41 8.57
N GLU A 56 -1.11 17.26 9.59
CA GLU A 56 -1.41 16.77 10.93
C GLU A 56 -2.90 16.43 10.99
N PRO A 57 -3.27 15.20 11.41
CA PRO A 57 -4.67 14.91 11.74
C PRO A 57 -5.17 15.97 12.73
N ALA A 58 -6.46 16.31 12.65
CA ALA A 58 -7.07 17.18 13.64
C ALA A 58 -6.86 16.56 15.03
N LEU A 59 -6.05 17.21 15.86
CA LEU A 59 -5.75 16.72 17.20
C LEU A 59 -6.99 16.93 18.08
N PRO A 60 -7.38 15.94 18.91
CA PRO A 60 -8.37 16.13 19.95
C PRO A 60 -7.98 17.31 20.84
N ALA A 61 -8.99 18.03 21.35
CA ALA A 61 -8.81 19.22 22.16
C ALA A 61 -8.19 18.94 23.55
N LYS A 62 -7.97 17.67 23.90
CA LYS A 62 -7.39 17.19 25.15
C LYS A 62 -6.43 16.02 24.85
N PRO A 63 -5.47 15.73 25.74
CA PRO A 63 -4.67 14.53 25.64
C PRO A 63 -5.57 13.29 25.70
N VAL A 64 -5.47 12.43 24.70
CA VAL A 64 -6.26 11.21 24.59
C VAL A 64 -5.33 10.06 24.25
N LYS A 65 -5.43 8.99 25.03
CA LYS A 65 -4.73 7.74 24.81
C LYS A 65 -5.74 6.65 24.58
N GLY A 66 -5.50 5.84 23.56
CA GLY A 66 -6.45 4.81 23.19
C GLY A 66 -6.02 4.03 21.97
N TYR A 67 -6.97 3.28 21.42
CA TYR A 67 -6.73 2.47 20.24
C TYR A 67 -7.91 2.51 19.28
N VAL A 68 -7.62 2.22 18.02
CA VAL A 68 -8.62 1.99 16.98
C VAL A 68 -8.25 0.72 16.22
N GLU A 69 -9.16 -0.22 16.13
CA GLU A 69 -9.03 -1.39 15.27
C GLU A 69 -9.73 -1.13 13.94
N VAL A 70 -8.97 -1.24 12.86
CA VAL A 70 -9.46 -1.00 11.50
C VAL A 70 -9.26 -2.26 10.67
N ARG A 71 -10.35 -2.76 10.11
CA ARG A 71 -10.34 -3.76 9.04
C ARG A 71 -10.19 -3.05 7.70
N TYR A 72 -9.28 -3.51 6.86
CA TYR A 72 -9.06 -2.94 5.53
C TYR A 72 -8.52 -3.99 4.56
N GLN A 73 -8.64 -3.68 3.27
CA GLN A 73 -8.08 -4.49 2.19
C GLN A 73 -6.83 -3.80 1.65
N ILE A 74 -5.78 -4.56 1.36
CA ILE A 74 -4.64 -4.09 0.57
C ILE A 74 -4.89 -4.59 -0.84
N ASP A 75 -5.12 -3.66 -1.77
CA ASP A 75 -5.34 -4.00 -3.16
C ASP A 75 -4.04 -4.40 -3.87
N ALA A 76 -4.14 -4.84 -5.13
CA ALA A 76 -2.99 -5.25 -5.92
C ALA A 76 -1.99 -4.11 -6.22
N SER A 77 -2.35 -2.85 -5.94
CA SER A 77 -1.43 -1.70 -6.02
C SER A 77 -0.65 -1.47 -4.73
N GLY A 78 -0.95 -2.21 -3.66
CA GLY A 78 -0.37 -1.98 -2.34
C GLY A 78 -1.02 -0.84 -1.57
N THR A 79 -2.23 -0.44 -1.96
CA THR A 79 -2.98 0.66 -1.32
C THR A 79 -4.02 0.08 -0.35
N PRO A 80 -4.09 0.60 0.90
CA PRO A 80 -5.21 0.31 1.78
C PRO A 80 -6.52 0.90 1.25
N VAL A 81 -7.53 0.05 1.08
CA VAL A 81 -8.87 0.39 0.58
C VAL A 81 -9.96 -0.21 1.46
N LYS A 82 -11.17 0.33 1.33
CA LYS A 82 -12.37 -0.08 2.09
C LYS A 82 -12.13 -0.18 3.61
N PRO A 83 -11.58 0.87 4.25
CA PRO A 83 -11.35 0.82 5.69
C PRO A 83 -12.69 0.81 6.44
N GLU A 84 -12.74 0.01 7.51
CA GLU A 84 -13.88 -0.14 8.41
C GLU A 84 -13.38 -0.17 9.85
N VAL A 85 -13.87 0.73 10.69
CA VAL A 85 -13.56 0.71 12.12
C VAL A 85 -14.39 -0.40 12.78
N VAL A 86 -13.71 -1.36 13.40
CA VAL A 86 -14.36 -2.50 14.07
C VAL A 86 -14.38 -2.35 15.59
N ALA A 87 -13.44 -1.58 16.15
CA ALA A 87 -13.41 -1.20 17.57
C ALA A 87 -12.66 0.12 17.76
N ALA A 88 -13.01 0.87 18.79
CA ALA A 88 -12.31 2.08 19.20
C ALA A 88 -12.49 2.34 20.69
N GLU A 89 -11.45 2.87 21.33
CA GLU A 89 -11.47 3.33 22.72
C GLU A 89 -10.58 4.57 22.85
N PRO A 90 -11.09 5.73 23.31
CA PRO A 90 -12.52 6.02 23.47
C PRO A 90 -13.25 6.12 22.13
N PRO A 91 -14.52 5.73 22.06
CA PRO A 91 -15.30 5.81 20.82
C PRO A 91 -15.56 7.27 20.42
N GLY A 92 -15.36 7.58 19.14
CA GLY A 92 -15.64 8.87 18.51
C GLY A 92 -14.51 9.89 18.57
N GLU A 93 -13.36 9.56 19.14
CA GLU A 93 -12.25 10.51 19.31
C GLU A 93 -11.04 10.22 18.40
N LEU A 94 -10.69 8.96 18.19
CA LEU A 94 -9.41 8.56 17.58
C LEU A 94 -9.55 7.99 16.16
N GLU A 95 -10.77 7.67 15.73
CA GLU A 95 -11.05 6.98 14.47
C GLU A 95 -10.55 7.76 13.26
N GLN A 96 -10.76 9.08 13.25
CA GLN A 96 -10.31 9.92 12.13
C GLN A 96 -8.78 9.93 12.03
N SER A 97 -8.08 9.97 13.16
CA SER A 97 -6.62 9.92 13.21
C SER A 97 -6.08 8.57 12.74
N ALA A 98 -6.74 7.47 13.12
CA ALA A 98 -6.41 6.13 12.64
C ALA A 98 -6.61 5.99 11.12
N LEU A 99 -7.75 6.46 10.60
CA LEU A 99 -8.05 6.42 9.17
C LEU A 99 -7.10 7.32 8.35
N ALA A 100 -6.78 8.51 8.88
CA ALA A 100 -5.79 9.40 8.26
C ALA A 100 -4.40 8.74 8.20
N THR A 101 -3.99 8.08 9.28
CA THR A 101 -2.74 7.31 9.32
C THR A 101 -2.76 6.20 8.27
N LEU A 102 -3.82 5.37 8.26
CA LEU A 102 -3.97 4.27 7.30
C LEU A 102 -3.89 4.75 5.84
N SER A 103 -4.52 5.90 5.52
CA SER A 103 -4.52 6.47 4.17
C SER A 103 -3.13 6.80 3.62
N ARG A 104 -2.12 6.94 4.48
CA ARG A 104 -0.73 7.27 4.13
C ARG A 104 0.14 6.04 3.99
N ILE A 105 -0.31 4.90 4.50
CA ILE A 105 0.43 3.65 4.43
C ILE A 105 0.43 3.16 3.00
N ARG A 106 1.60 2.75 2.53
CA ARG A 106 1.78 2.05 1.25
C ARG A 106 2.51 0.74 1.52
N TYR A 107 2.16 -0.27 0.74
CA TYR A 107 2.76 -1.59 0.82
C TYR A 107 3.42 -1.95 -0.50
N SER A 108 4.56 -2.63 -0.40
CA SER A 108 5.17 -3.34 -1.51
C SER A 108 4.91 -4.85 -1.35
N PRO A 109 4.73 -5.61 -2.45
CA PRO A 109 4.57 -7.06 -2.37
C PRO A 109 5.78 -7.71 -1.69
N ALA A 110 5.52 -8.67 -0.79
CA ALA A 110 6.57 -9.49 -0.20
C ALA A 110 7.09 -10.53 -1.21
N GLU A 111 8.25 -11.13 -0.93
CA GLU A 111 8.80 -12.22 -1.74
C GLU A 111 7.84 -13.42 -1.84
N GLY A 112 7.06 -13.67 -0.79
CA GLY A 112 6.01 -14.71 -0.76
C GLY A 112 4.76 -14.38 -1.56
N ASN A 113 4.63 -13.17 -2.09
CA ASN A 113 3.47 -12.70 -2.85
C ASN A 113 3.88 -11.96 -4.13
N PRO A 114 4.60 -12.62 -5.06
CA PRO A 114 5.09 -11.99 -6.29
C PRO A 114 3.97 -11.59 -7.27
N ASP A 115 2.75 -12.06 -7.02
CA ASP A 115 1.55 -11.75 -7.80
C ASP A 115 0.74 -10.58 -7.23
N ALA A 116 1.20 -9.93 -6.14
CA ALA A 116 0.46 -8.85 -5.48
C ALA A 116 -1.00 -9.22 -5.16
N ILE A 117 -1.20 -10.43 -4.62
CA ILE A 117 -2.51 -10.94 -4.23
C ILE A 117 -3.11 -10.00 -3.18
N PRO A 118 -4.32 -9.47 -3.40
CA PRO A 118 -4.99 -8.63 -2.43
C PRO A 118 -5.30 -9.38 -1.13
N VAL A 119 -5.16 -8.72 0.00
CA VAL A 119 -5.44 -9.32 1.32
C VAL A 119 -6.38 -8.43 2.14
N GLU A 120 -7.12 -9.03 3.06
CA GLU A 120 -7.89 -8.33 4.08
C GLU A 120 -7.27 -8.60 5.46
N VAL A 121 -7.09 -7.55 6.25
CA VAL A 121 -6.49 -7.62 7.59
C VAL A 121 -7.20 -6.67 8.55
N THR A 122 -7.13 -6.99 9.84
CA THR A 122 -7.50 -6.08 10.92
C THR A 122 -6.22 -5.64 11.63
N ASN A 123 -5.98 -4.33 11.70
CA ASN A 123 -4.85 -3.76 12.42
C ASN A 123 -5.32 -2.85 13.55
N ARG A 124 -4.59 -2.90 14.67
CA ARG A 124 -4.82 -2.05 15.83
C ARG A 124 -3.82 -0.91 15.84
N PHE A 125 -4.34 0.31 15.74
CA PHE A 125 -3.57 1.54 15.84
C PHE A 125 -3.63 2.03 17.28
N GLU A 126 -2.50 1.94 17.99
CA GLU A 126 -2.31 2.62 19.28
C GLU A 126 -2.05 4.11 19.01
N ILE A 127 -2.88 4.97 19.59
CA ILE A 127 -2.82 6.41 19.36
C ILE A 127 -2.73 7.11 20.72
N GLU A 128 -1.70 7.95 20.85
CA GLU A 128 -1.49 8.81 22.00
C GLU A 128 -1.31 10.23 21.46
N ILE A 129 -2.26 11.10 21.77
CA ILE A 129 -2.21 12.52 21.43
C ILE A 129 -2.05 13.29 22.73
N ASN A 130 -1.07 14.19 22.76
CA ASN A 130 -0.68 14.99 23.93
C ASN A 130 -1.05 16.46 23.75
#